data_AF-A0A532EIE2-F1
#
_entry.id   AF-A0A532EIE2-F1
#
_cell.length_a   1.000
_cell.length_b   1.000
_cell.length_c   1.000
_cell.angle_alpha   90.00
_cell.angle_beta   90.00
_cell.angle_gamma   90.00
#
_symmetry.space_group_name_H-M   'P 1'
#
loop_
_entity.id
_entity.type
_entity.pdbx_description
1 polymer ?
#
loop_
_entity_poly.entity_id
_entity_poly.type
_entity_poly.pdbx_seq_one_letter_code
_entity_poly.pdbx_strand_id
1 'polypeptide(L)'
;KVKRKASAIQDIRTIVEQKLAEMLARNPTRMDYQLKYEQIVSEYNQEKDRTTIEETFRKLVELVNSLDEEQERATREGLGQEELALFDVLLQEKKGGIDKAARERVKQASRELLAAVKARLAELDRFWEKEQTKGEVETLILDHVYTSLPTPPFTDDDKKVIAANVYAHVWQQAVSGAFCGAYREGG
;
A
#
# COMPACT_ATOMS: atom_id res chain seq x y z
N LYS A 1 35.61 -14.27 10.74
CA LYS A 1 34.18 -14.67 10.67
C LYS A 1 33.22 -13.49 10.83
N VAL A 2 33.41 -12.58 11.81
CA VAL A 2 32.54 -11.39 12.03
C VAL A 2 32.47 -10.44 10.82
N LYS A 3 33.61 -10.15 10.17
CA LYS A 3 33.68 -9.25 8.99
C LYS A 3 32.82 -9.70 7.80
N ARG A 4 32.66 -11.02 7.59
CA ARG A 4 31.78 -11.56 6.51
C ARG A 4 30.30 -11.43 6.86
N LYS A 5 29.93 -11.62 8.14
CA LYS A 5 28.54 -11.47 8.61
C LYS A 5 28.08 -10.01 8.58
N ALA A 6 28.96 -9.07 8.91
CA ALA A 6 28.66 -7.64 8.80
C ALA A 6 28.39 -7.22 7.34
N SER A 7 29.11 -7.77 6.36
CA SER A 7 28.82 -7.57 4.94
C SER A 7 27.46 -8.14 4.55
N ALA A 8 27.16 -9.38 4.96
CA ALA A 8 25.88 -10.01 4.67
C ALA A 8 24.67 -9.26 5.27
N ILE A 9 24.83 -8.65 6.45
CA ILE A 9 23.79 -7.78 7.03
C ILE A 9 23.56 -6.55 6.16
N GLN A 10 24.62 -5.91 5.66
CA GLN A 10 24.47 -4.77 4.75
C GLN A 10 23.77 -5.17 3.45
N ASP A 11 24.14 -6.32 2.86
CA ASP A 11 23.52 -6.82 1.64
C ASP A 11 22.01 -7.06 1.84
N ILE A 12 21.61 -7.69 2.95
CA ILE A 12 20.20 -7.92 3.27
C ILE A 12 19.46 -6.62 3.55
N ARG A 13 20.08 -5.66 4.24
CA ARG A 13 19.48 -4.34 4.48
C ARG A 13 19.15 -3.63 3.19
N THR A 14 20.04 -3.65 2.20
CA THR A 14 19.78 -3.07 0.88
C THR A 14 18.59 -3.75 0.20
N ILE A 15 18.48 -5.08 0.28
CA ILE A 15 17.33 -5.82 -0.27
C ILE A 15 16.03 -5.41 0.44
N VAL A 16 16.04 -5.33 1.77
CA VAL A 16 14.88 -4.92 2.57
C VAL A 16 14.46 -3.49 2.24
N GLU A 17 15.40 -2.55 2.20
CA GLU A 17 15.15 -1.14 1.89
C GLU A 17 14.55 -0.98 0.48
N GLN A 18 15.06 -1.73 -0.51
CA GLN A 18 14.50 -1.73 -1.86
C GLN A 18 13.06 -2.27 -1.87
N LYS A 19 12.82 -3.43 -1.26
CA LYS A 19 11.47 -4.03 -1.18
C LYS A 19 10.48 -3.13 -0.45
N LEU A 20 10.89 -2.50 0.65
CA LEU A 20 10.07 -1.55 1.40
C LEU A 20 9.75 -0.32 0.57
N ALA A 21 10.73 0.25 -0.14
CA ALA A 21 10.49 1.40 -1.02
C ALA A 21 9.46 1.07 -2.10
N GLU A 22 9.61 -0.07 -2.78
CA GLU A 22 8.64 -0.54 -3.79
C GLU A 22 7.26 -0.80 -3.21
N MET A 23 7.18 -1.42 -2.03
CA MET A 23 5.93 -1.70 -1.34
C MET A 23 5.21 -0.42 -0.91
N LEU A 24 5.91 0.52 -0.28
CA LEU A 24 5.33 1.76 0.24
C LEU A 24 4.97 2.75 -0.86
N ALA A 25 5.71 2.76 -1.97
CA ALA A 25 5.36 3.55 -3.15
C ALA A 25 3.99 3.15 -3.72
N ARG A 26 3.65 1.86 -3.63
CA ARG A 26 2.35 1.32 -4.07
C ARG A 26 1.29 1.45 -2.99
N ASN A 27 1.63 1.08 -1.75
CA ASN A 27 0.72 1.13 -0.63
C ASN A 27 1.36 1.75 0.64
N PRO A 28 1.16 3.05 0.87
CA PRO A 28 1.63 3.74 2.07
C PRO A 28 1.04 3.20 3.38
N THR A 29 -0.09 2.48 3.35
CA THR A 29 -0.70 1.93 4.58
C THR A 29 0.10 0.79 5.19
N ARG A 30 1.15 0.30 4.52
CA ARG A 30 2.04 -0.79 4.96
C ARG A 30 3.26 -0.29 5.76
N MET A 31 3.15 0.88 6.37
CA MET A 31 4.21 1.50 7.17
C MET A 31 4.63 0.63 8.38
N ASP A 32 3.82 -0.34 8.80
CA ASP A 32 4.18 -1.27 9.87
C ASP A 32 5.44 -2.08 9.54
N TYR A 33 5.68 -2.42 8.27
CA TYR A 33 6.90 -3.11 7.84
C TYR A 33 8.13 -2.20 7.94
N GLN A 34 7.99 -0.91 7.66
CA GLN A 34 9.04 0.08 7.84
C GLN A 34 9.41 0.23 9.33
N LEU A 35 8.40 0.31 10.21
CA LEU A 35 8.63 0.40 11.66
C LEU A 35 9.36 -0.84 12.19
N LYS A 36 8.98 -2.04 11.73
CA LYS A 36 9.69 -3.29 12.07
C LYS A 36 11.15 -3.23 11.62
N TYR A 37 11.43 -2.74 10.41
CA TYR A 37 12.80 -2.58 9.92
C TYR A 37 13.62 -1.62 10.79
N GLU A 38 13.07 -0.44 11.09
CA GLU A 38 13.73 0.57 11.92
C GLU A 38 14.05 0.03 13.32
N GLN A 39 13.14 -0.76 13.89
CA GLN A 39 13.37 -1.44 15.17
C GLN A 39 14.56 -2.40 15.10
N ILE A 40 14.63 -3.26 14.07
CA ILE A 40 15.74 -4.22 13.88
C ILE A 40 17.07 -3.49 13.72
N VAL A 41 17.10 -2.39 12.97
CA VAL A 41 18.31 -1.58 12.75
C VAL A 41 18.72 -0.85 14.04
N SER A 42 17.77 -0.34 14.81
CA SER A 42 18.03 0.31 16.10
C SER A 42 18.67 -0.66 17.09
N GLU A 43 18.13 -1.87 17.23
CA GLU A 43 18.67 -2.92 18.09
C GLU A 43 20.12 -3.29 17.69
N TYR A 44 20.39 -3.47 16.39
CA TYR A 44 21.74 -3.73 15.88
C TYR A 44 22.74 -2.60 16.17
N ASN A 45 22.27 -1.35 16.16
CA ASN A 45 23.13 -0.19 16.42
C ASN A 45 23.48 -0.04 17.90
N GLN A 46 22.60 -0.48 18.80
CA GLN A 46 22.78 -0.41 20.26
C GLN A 46 23.76 -1.47 20.78
N GLU A 47 23.68 -2.71 20.28
CA GLU A 47 24.55 -3.81 20.69
C GLU A 47 25.25 -4.45 19.47
N LYS A 48 26.59 -4.39 19.47
CA LYS A 48 27.44 -4.95 18.40
C LYS A 48 28.20 -6.19 18.84
N ASP A 49 27.62 -6.94 19.79
CA ASP A 49 28.18 -8.22 20.22
C ASP A 49 27.81 -9.34 19.22
N ARG A 50 28.42 -10.51 19.41
CA ARG A 50 28.28 -11.62 18.44
C ARG A 50 26.89 -12.24 18.44
N THR A 51 26.20 -12.22 19.58
CA THR A 51 24.84 -12.76 19.74
C THR A 51 23.86 -11.86 18.98
N THR A 52 23.96 -10.54 19.17
CA THR A 52 23.11 -9.54 18.51
C THR A 52 23.23 -9.60 16.99
N ILE A 53 24.44 -9.82 16.44
CA ILE A 53 24.64 -10.00 14.99
C ILE A 53 23.83 -11.17 14.42
N GLU A 54 23.76 -12.30 15.13
CA GLU A 54 23.02 -13.48 14.66
C GLU A 54 21.51 -13.30 14.80
N GLU A 55 21.07 -12.59 15.84
CA GLU A 55 19.66 -12.24 16.02
C GLU A 55 19.18 -11.23 14.97
N THR A 56 19.93 -10.14 14.75
CA THR A 56 19.62 -9.17 13.69
C THR A 56 19.52 -9.84 12.33
N PHE A 57 20.46 -10.73 12.00
CA PHE A 57 20.44 -11.45 10.73
C PHE A 57 19.15 -12.27 10.57
N ARG A 58 18.76 -13.02 11.61
CA ARG A 58 17.51 -13.79 11.63
C ARG A 58 16.28 -12.89 11.47
N LYS A 59 16.17 -11.80 12.24
CA LYS A 59 15.05 -10.85 12.15
C LYS A 59 14.95 -10.20 10.77
N LEU A 60 16.07 -9.86 10.14
CA LEU A 60 16.09 -9.32 8.78
C LEU A 60 15.60 -10.34 7.75
N VAL A 61 16.03 -11.60 7.85
CA VAL A 61 15.55 -12.68 6.96
C VAL A 61 14.05 -12.92 7.15
N GLU A 62 13.57 -12.95 8.39
CA GLU A 62 12.13 -13.05 8.70
C GLU A 62 11.34 -11.89 8.10
N LEU A 63 11.88 -10.66 8.20
CA LEU A 63 11.27 -9.50 7.58
C LEU A 63 11.20 -9.64 6.06
N VAL A 64 12.28 -10.06 5.39
CA VAL A 64 12.27 -10.32 3.94
C VAL A 64 11.18 -11.31 3.55
N ASN A 65 11.06 -12.43 4.27
CA ASN A 65 10.02 -13.43 4.01
C ASN A 65 8.62 -12.84 4.20
N SER A 66 8.41 -12.03 5.25
CA SER A 66 7.11 -11.37 5.46
C SER A 66 6.77 -10.36 4.36
N LEU A 67 7.77 -9.66 3.80
CA LEU A 67 7.57 -8.76 2.67
C LEU A 67 7.18 -9.54 1.40
N ASP A 68 7.79 -10.70 1.18
CA ASP A 68 7.45 -11.59 0.06
C ASP A 68 6.04 -12.17 0.20
N GLU A 69 5.66 -12.64 1.40
CA GLU A 69 4.30 -13.10 1.68
C GLU A 69 3.24 -12.00 1.45
N GLU A 70 3.55 -10.76 1.85
CA GLU A 70 2.66 -9.62 1.60
C GLU A 70 2.58 -9.27 0.11
N GLN A 71 3.68 -9.44 -0.64
CA GLN A 71 3.68 -9.25 -2.08
C GLN A 71 2.83 -10.31 -2.78
N GLU A 72 2.88 -11.57 -2.33
CA GLU A 72 2.07 -12.68 -2.83
C GLU A 72 0.59 -12.58 -2.45
N ARG A 73 0.26 -11.82 -1.41
CA ARG A 73 -1.13 -11.60 -0.97
C ARG A 73 -2.01 -11.07 -2.10
N ALA A 74 -1.49 -10.22 -2.98
CA ALA A 74 -2.26 -9.71 -4.12
C ALA A 74 -2.79 -10.86 -4.99
N THR A 75 -1.90 -11.79 -5.36
CA THR A 75 -2.24 -13.01 -6.09
C THR A 75 -3.25 -13.87 -5.33
N ARG A 76 -3.08 -14.05 -4.01
CA ARG A 76 -3.99 -14.84 -3.18
C ARG A 76 -5.39 -14.22 -3.09
N GLU A 77 -5.48 -12.90 -3.04
CA GLU A 77 -6.75 -12.17 -3.05
C GLU A 77 -7.35 -12.06 -4.47
N GLY A 78 -6.59 -12.46 -5.49
CA GLY A 78 -6.94 -12.31 -6.90
C GLY A 78 -6.85 -10.87 -7.40
N LEU A 79 -6.16 -9.99 -6.69
CA LEU A 79 -6.06 -8.57 -6.97
C LEU A 79 -4.69 -8.21 -7.55
N GLY A 80 -4.65 -7.17 -8.38
CA GLY A 80 -3.40 -6.46 -8.70
C GLY A 80 -2.85 -5.74 -7.46
N GLN A 81 -1.59 -5.31 -7.51
CA GLN A 81 -0.96 -4.61 -6.37
C GLN A 81 -1.65 -3.28 -6.03
N GLU A 82 -2.04 -2.51 -7.04
CA GLU A 82 -2.77 -1.24 -6.85
C GLU A 82 -4.19 -1.49 -6.36
N GLU A 83 -4.86 -2.53 -6.87
CA GLU A 83 -6.20 -2.92 -6.42
C GLU A 83 -6.17 -3.40 -4.96
N LEU A 84 -5.09 -4.08 -4.55
CA LEU A 84 -4.87 -4.50 -3.17
C LEU A 84 -4.58 -3.29 -2.28
N ALA A 85 -3.82 -2.30 -2.77
CA ALA A 85 -3.58 -1.07 -2.03
C ALA A 85 -4.90 -0.34 -1.74
N LEU A 86 -5.75 -0.20 -2.76
CA LEU A 86 -7.05 0.42 -2.60
C LEU A 86 -7.98 -0.42 -1.71
N PHE A 87 -7.95 -1.75 -1.85
CA PHE A 87 -8.67 -2.66 -0.96
C PHE A 87 -8.27 -2.48 0.51
N ASP A 88 -6.98 -2.31 0.80
CA ASP A 88 -6.48 -2.07 2.16
C ASP A 88 -6.98 -0.73 2.72
N VAL A 89 -7.08 0.32 1.88
CA VAL A 89 -7.67 1.61 2.25
C VAL A 89 -9.17 1.50 2.51
N LEU A 90 -9.92 0.80 1.64
CA LEU A 90 -11.37 0.59 1.81
C LEU A 90 -11.69 -0.23 3.08
N LEU A 91 -10.80 -1.16 3.47
CA LEU A 91 -10.97 -1.95 4.68
C LEU A 91 -10.47 -1.29 5.96
N GLN A 92 -9.83 -0.11 5.87
CA GLN A 92 -9.12 0.48 7.01
C GLN A 92 -10.02 0.63 8.25
N GLU A 93 -11.27 1.08 8.06
CA GLU A 93 -12.24 1.28 9.15
C GLU A 93 -12.87 -0.02 9.68
N LYS A 94 -12.74 -1.14 8.95
CA LYS A 94 -13.35 -2.44 9.30
C LYS A 94 -12.36 -3.61 9.33
N LYS A 95 -11.07 -3.35 9.54
CA LYS A 95 -10.03 -4.39 9.61
C LYS A 95 -10.44 -5.48 10.61
N GLY A 96 -10.66 -6.71 10.12
CA GLY A 96 -10.96 -7.89 10.94
C GLY A 96 -12.44 -8.10 11.33
N GLY A 97 -13.36 -7.22 10.91
CA GLY A 97 -14.76 -7.24 11.33
C GLY A 97 -15.81 -7.57 10.25
N ILE A 98 -15.40 -8.05 9.07
CA ILE A 98 -16.31 -8.29 7.95
C ILE A 98 -16.35 -9.77 7.55
N ASP A 99 -17.53 -10.22 7.11
CA ASP A 99 -17.70 -11.58 6.59
C ASP A 99 -17.09 -11.75 5.18
N LYS A 100 -17.10 -12.99 4.68
CA LYS A 100 -16.56 -13.33 3.37
C LYS A 100 -17.30 -12.62 2.23
N ALA A 101 -18.62 -12.45 2.32
CA ALA A 101 -19.41 -11.84 1.26
C ALA A 101 -19.13 -10.33 1.16
N ALA A 102 -19.07 -9.64 2.29
CA ALA A 102 -18.65 -8.25 2.39
C ALA A 102 -17.21 -8.09 1.88
N ARG A 103 -16.29 -8.99 2.23
CA ARG A 103 -14.90 -8.94 1.74
C ARG A 103 -14.84 -9.02 0.22
N GLU A 104 -15.54 -9.97 -0.40
CA GLU A 104 -15.57 -10.09 -1.86
C GLU A 104 -16.19 -8.85 -2.53
N ARG A 105 -17.21 -8.24 -1.89
CA ARG A 105 -17.79 -6.99 -2.40
C ARG A 105 -16.82 -5.81 -2.31
N VAL A 106 -16.01 -5.73 -1.25
CA VAL A 106 -14.95 -4.71 -1.13
C VAL A 106 -13.85 -4.93 -2.17
N LYS A 107 -13.51 -6.18 -2.51
CA LYS A 107 -12.57 -6.46 -3.61
C LYS A 107 -13.11 -5.98 -4.95
N GLN A 108 -14.38 -6.26 -5.24
CA GLN A 108 -14.99 -5.78 -6.47
C GLN A 108 -15.03 -4.25 -6.51
N ALA A 109 -15.40 -3.62 -5.40
CA ALA A 109 -15.39 -2.16 -5.25
C ALA A 109 -13.98 -1.58 -5.46
N SER A 110 -12.92 -2.22 -4.97
CA SER A 110 -11.55 -1.73 -5.19
C SER A 110 -11.14 -1.78 -6.66
N ARG A 111 -11.50 -2.84 -7.39
CA ARG A 111 -11.24 -2.93 -8.84
C ARG A 111 -11.99 -1.85 -9.63
N GLU A 112 -13.29 -1.75 -9.38
CA GLU A 112 -14.17 -0.81 -10.09
C GLU A 112 -13.77 0.64 -9.82
N LEU A 113 -13.49 0.98 -8.56
CA LEU A 113 -13.06 2.31 -8.16
C LEU A 113 -11.72 2.67 -8.79
N LEU A 114 -10.74 1.77 -8.75
CA LEU A 114 -9.44 2.02 -9.36
C LEU A 114 -9.57 2.26 -10.86
N ALA A 115 -10.36 1.43 -11.56
CA ALA A 115 -10.60 1.58 -12.99
C ALA A 115 -11.28 2.92 -13.32
N ALA A 116 -12.32 3.30 -12.56
CA ALA A 116 -13.04 4.55 -12.75
C ALA A 116 -12.14 5.78 -12.51
N VAL A 117 -11.36 5.76 -11.43
CA VAL A 117 -10.40 6.83 -11.12
C VAL A 117 -9.33 6.91 -12.22
N LYS A 118 -8.73 5.79 -12.63
CA LYS A 118 -7.73 5.77 -13.72
C LYS A 118 -8.27 6.35 -15.02
N ALA A 119 -9.47 5.95 -15.41
CA ALA A 119 -10.12 6.46 -16.62
C ALA A 119 -10.33 7.98 -16.53
N ARG A 120 -10.80 8.48 -15.38
CA ARG A 120 -11.01 9.91 -15.18
C ARG A 120 -9.70 10.69 -15.17
N LEU A 121 -8.67 10.17 -14.50
CA LEU A 121 -7.35 10.81 -14.45
C LEU A 121 -6.66 10.85 -15.82
N ALA A 122 -6.91 9.88 -16.70
CA ALA A 122 -6.39 9.89 -18.06
C ALA A 122 -6.96 11.04 -18.92
N GLU A 123 -8.16 11.52 -18.61
CA GLU A 123 -8.79 12.67 -19.28
C GLU A 123 -8.33 14.02 -18.68
N LEU A 124 -7.83 13.99 -17.45
CA LEU A 124 -7.47 15.18 -16.67
C LEU A 124 -5.96 15.27 -16.50
N ASP A 125 -5.28 15.95 -17.43
CA ASP A 125 -3.85 16.25 -17.24
C ASP A 125 -3.67 17.11 -15.97
N ARG A 126 -2.88 16.61 -15.02
CA ARG A 126 -2.59 17.23 -13.71
C ARG A 126 -3.83 17.74 -12.99
N PHE A 127 -4.81 16.86 -12.76
CA PHE A 127 -6.06 17.20 -12.06
C PHE A 127 -5.87 17.90 -10.70
N TRP A 128 -4.71 17.72 -10.06
CA TRP A 128 -4.37 18.36 -8.77
C TRP A 128 -4.05 19.86 -8.88
N GLU A 129 -3.96 20.44 -10.08
CA GLU A 129 -3.69 21.87 -10.26
C GLU A 129 -4.95 22.75 -10.15
N LYS A 130 -6.14 22.23 -10.48
CA LYS A 130 -7.40 23.00 -10.49
C LYS A 130 -8.38 22.48 -9.44
N GLU A 131 -9.00 23.40 -8.70
CA GLU A 131 -10.02 23.06 -7.69
C GLU A 131 -11.24 22.34 -8.30
N GLN A 132 -11.62 22.70 -9.52
CA GLN A 132 -12.72 22.03 -10.22
C GLN A 132 -12.43 20.54 -10.45
N THR A 133 -11.25 20.21 -11.00
CA THR A 133 -10.89 18.83 -11.32
C THR A 133 -10.62 18.00 -10.05
N LYS A 134 -10.17 18.64 -8.96
CA LYS A 134 -10.11 18.01 -7.64
C LYS A 134 -11.50 17.61 -7.13
N GLY A 135 -12.46 18.55 -7.14
CA GLY A 135 -13.82 18.29 -6.69
C GLY A 135 -14.55 17.23 -7.53
N GLU A 136 -14.28 17.18 -8.83
CA GLU A 136 -14.80 16.12 -9.70
C GLU A 136 -14.28 14.74 -9.32
N VAL A 137 -12.98 14.60 -9.05
CA VAL A 137 -12.38 13.33 -8.62
C VAL A 137 -12.85 12.93 -7.22
N GLU A 138 -12.95 13.89 -6.30
CA GLU A 138 -13.47 13.67 -4.95
C GLU A 138 -14.92 13.18 -4.98
N THR A 139 -15.78 13.82 -5.77
CA THR A 139 -17.18 13.42 -5.95
C THR A 139 -17.29 12.03 -6.56
N LEU A 140 -16.49 11.75 -7.60
CA LEU A 140 -16.45 10.43 -8.23
C LEU A 140 -16.09 9.33 -7.22
N ILE A 141 -15.09 9.57 -6.37
CA ILE A 141 -14.68 8.61 -5.34
C ILE A 141 -15.79 8.43 -4.30
N LEU A 142 -16.38 9.54 -3.83
CA LEU A 142 -17.45 9.53 -2.84
C LEU A 142 -18.65 8.71 -3.33
N ASP A 143 -19.19 9.03 -4.50
CA ASP A 143 -20.35 8.35 -5.09
C ASP A 143 -20.10 6.85 -5.25
N HIS A 144 -18.89 6.51 -5.70
CA HIS A 144 -18.52 5.12 -5.94
C HIS A 144 -18.34 4.32 -4.65
N VAL A 145 -17.75 4.92 -3.60
CA VAL A 145 -17.65 4.30 -2.27
C VAL A 145 -19.04 4.06 -1.68
N TYR A 146 -19.95 5.05 -1.81
CA TYR A 146 -21.31 4.94 -1.31
C TYR A 146 -22.13 3.85 -2.00
N THR A 147 -21.97 3.71 -3.31
CA THR A 147 -22.70 2.75 -4.15
C THR A 147 -22.13 1.33 -4.04
N SER A 148 -20.80 1.21 -3.94
CA SER A 148 -20.12 -0.08 -4.08
C SER A 148 -19.93 -0.79 -2.74
N LEU A 149 -19.70 -0.06 -1.65
CA LEU A 149 -19.51 -0.66 -0.34
C LEU A 149 -20.85 -1.10 0.29
N PRO A 150 -20.91 -2.32 0.84
CA PRO A 150 -22.13 -2.84 1.46
C PRO A 150 -22.46 -2.13 2.78
N THR A 151 -23.75 -1.88 3.01
CA THR A 151 -24.28 -1.37 4.28
C THR A 151 -25.36 -2.34 4.77
N PRO A 152 -25.15 -3.07 5.89
CA PRO A 152 -23.93 -3.23 6.70
C PRO A 152 -22.80 -3.99 5.98
N PRO A 153 -21.53 -3.97 6.46
CA PRO A 153 -21.06 -3.45 7.75
C PRO A 153 -20.58 -1.99 7.72
N PHE A 154 -20.51 -1.35 6.56
CA PHE A 154 -20.07 0.05 6.46
C PHE A 154 -21.23 1.00 6.72
N THR A 155 -21.06 1.91 7.68
CA THR A 155 -21.97 3.02 7.93
C THR A 155 -21.68 4.17 6.97
N ASP A 156 -22.59 5.15 6.90
CA ASP A 156 -22.39 6.34 6.07
C ASP A 156 -21.17 7.16 6.52
N ASP A 157 -20.90 7.21 7.82
CA ASP A 157 -19.71 7.92 8.32
C ASP A 157 -18.42 7.15 8.01
N ASP A 158 -18.44 5.81 8.07
CA ASP A 158 -17.30 5.00 7.57
C ASP A 158 -17.05 5.31 6.09
N LYS A 159 -18.10 5.36 5.27
CA LYS A 159 -18.00 5.63 3.83
C LYS A 159 -17.41 7.01 3.53
N LYS A 160 -17.74 8.05 4.29
CA LYS A 160 -17.13 9.39 4.14
C LYS A 160 -15.64 9.35 4.45
N VAL A 161 -15.26 8.74 5.57
CA VAL A 161 -13.84 8.64 5.99
C VAL A 161 -13.06 7.83 4.96
N ILE A 162 -13.61 6.71 4.51
CA ILE A 162 -13.01 5.87 3.47
C ILE A 162 -12.84 6.66 2.17
N ALA A 163 -13.85 7.39 1.71
CA ALA A 163 -13.75 8.19 0.48
C ALA A 163 -12.64 9.25 0.58
N ALA A 164 -12.53 9.94 1.72
CA ALA A 164 -11.44 10.90 1.96
C ALA A 164 -10.06 10.23 1.94
N ASN A 165 -9.92 9.06 2.57
CA ASN A 165 -8.67 8.30 2.56
C ASN A 165 -8.29 7.80 1.16
N VAL A 166 -9.28 7.36 0.36
CA VAL A 166 -9.06 6.97 -1.03
C VAL A 166 -8.62 8.18 -1.85
N TYR A 167 -9.27 9.32 -1.70
CA TYR A 167 -8.88 10.54 -2.40
C TYR A 167 -7.44 10.95 -2.07
N ALA A 168 -7.06 10.93 -0.79
CA ALA A 168 -5.69 11.20 -0.37
C ALA A 168 -4.68 10.22 -0.99
N HIS A 169 -5.02 8.93 -1.04
CA HIS A 169 -4.21 7.90 -1.66
C HIS A 169 -4.02 8.13 -3.16
N VAL A 170 -5.11 8.43 -3.89
CA VAL A 170 -5.09 8.74 -5.32
C VAL A 170 -4.25 9.99 -5.60
N TRP A 171 -4.43 11.04 -4.81
CA TRP A 171 -3.65 12.26 -4.93
C TRP A 171 -2.15 12.02 -4.72
N GLN A 172 -1.78 11.27 -3.68
CA GLN A 172 -0.39 10.92 -3.40
C GLN A 172 0.24 10.13 -4.57
N GLN A 173 -0.47 9.15 -5.13
CA GLN A 173 0.03 8.36 -6.27
C GLN A 173 0.10 9.18 -7.57
N ALA A 174 -0.79 10.14 -7.76
CA ALA A 174 -0.77 11.02 -8.92
C ALA A 174 0.41 12.00 -8.87
N VAL A 175 0.67 12.61 -7.71
CA VAL A 175 1.80 13.52 -7.49
C VAL A 175 3.15 12.78 -7.54
N SER A 176 3.22 11.55 -7.04
CA SER A 176 4.45 10.73 -7.11
C SER A 176 4.75 10.15 -8.50
N GLY A 177 3.83 10.32 -9.46
CA GLY A 177 3.95 9.78 -10.82
C GLY A 177 3.64 8.29 -10.95
N ALA A 178 3.19 7.62 -9.88
CA ALA A 178 2.84 6.20 -9.88
C ALA A 178 1.64 5.88 -10.79
N PHE A 179 0.69 6.82 -10.94
CA PHE A 179 -0.43 6.68 -11.89
C PHE A 179 -0.02 6.80 -13.36
N CYS A 180 1.11 7.46 -13.67
CA CYS A 180 1.53 7.78 -15.04
C CYS A 180 2.40 6.68 -15.70
N GLY A 181 2.56 5.52 -15.07
CA GLY A 181 3.49 4.47 -15.51
C GLY A 181 3.12 3.70 -16.80
N ALA A 182 2.00 3.98 -17.46
CA ALA A 182 1.52 3.17 -18.60
C ALA A 182 1.67 3.78 -20.00
N TYR A 183 2.25 4.98 -20.18
CA TYR A 183 2.37 5.60 -21.52
C TYR A 183 3.73 6.28 -21.77
N ARG A 184 4.84 5.55 -21.52
CA ARG A 184 6.16 6.02 -21.95
C ARG A 184 7.13 4.90 -22.37
N GLU A 185 6.63 3.87 -23.05
CA GLU A 185 7.45 3.02 -23.92
C GLU A 185 6.69 2.79 -25.22
N GLY A 186 6.98 3.63 -26.22
CA GLY A 186 6.28 3.63 -27.50
C GLY A 186 6.45 4.96 -28.24
N GLY A 187 7.69 5.28 -28.59
CA GLY A 187 8.08 6.41 -29.42
C GLY A 187 9.48 6.19 -29.99
#